data_AF-A0A2U0E2X9-F1
#
_entry.id   AF-A0A2U0E2X9-F1
#
_cell.length_a   1.000
_cell.length_b   1.000
_cell.length_c   1.000
_cell.angle_alpha   90.00
_cell.angle_beta   90.00
_cell.angle_gamma   90.00
#
_symmetry.space_group_name_H-M   'P 1'
#
loop_
_entity.id
_entity.type
_entity.pdbx_description
1 polymer ?
#
loop_
_entity_poly.entity_id
_entity_poly.type
_entity_poly.pdbx_seq_one_letter_code
_entity_poly.pdbx_strand_id
1 'polypeptide(L)' 'MKLSDVKPRQKVSMNGILAEYQGIQKIKIPNFGKVEKRVFRTDETGDYLYYNLTDGSKTLKSEKIKLL' A
#
# COMPACT_ATOMS: atom_id res chain seq x y z
N MET A 1 -2.45 10.54 -10.44
CA MET A 1 -2.29 10.30 -8.99
C MET A 1 -1.17 9.31 -8.76
N LYS A 2 -0.30 9.62 -7.80
CA LYS A 2 0.83 8.80 -7.36
C LYS A 2 0.45 7.99 -6.12
N LEU A 3 1.26 6.98 -5.81
CA LEU A 3 1.15 6.24 -4.55
C LEU A 3 1.27 7.15 -3.32
N SER A 4 2.08 8.22 -3.41
CA SER A 4 2.21 9.22 -2.35
C SER A 4 0.91 9.96 -2.02
N ASP A 5 0.01 10.06 -2.99
CA ASP A 5 -1.17 10.91 -2.89
C ASP A 5 -2.35 10.18 -2.23
N VAL A 6 -2.24 8.85 -2.03
CA VAL A 6 -3.27 8.04 -1.38
C VAL A 6 -3.34 8.38 0.10
N LYS A 7 -4.54 8.73 0.58
CA LYS A 7 -4.77 9.13 1.97
C LYS A 7 -5.10 7.92 2.84
N PRO A 8 -4.71 7.91 4.13
CA PRO A 8 -5.12 6.85 5.05
C PRO A 8 -6.63 6.62 5.02
N ARG A 9 -7.05 5.35 5.14
CA ARG A 9 -8.45 4.87 5.01
C ARG A 9 -9.06 4.99 3.62
N GLN A 10 -8.29 5.41 2.61
CA GLN A 10 -8.76 5.43 1.25
C GLN A 10 -8.80 4.01 0.68
N LYS A 11 -9.94 3.64 0.10
CA LYS A 11 -10.13 2.36 -0.59
C LYS A 11 -9.61 2.43 -2.02
N VAL A 12 -8.96 1.36 -2.43
CA VAL A 12 -8.38 1.17 -3.76
C VAL A 12 -8.66 -0.24 -4.25
N SER A 13 -8.68 -0.43 -5.56
CA SER A 13 -8.63 -1.75 -6.19
C SER A 13 -7.22 -1.99 -6.72
N MET A 14 -6.57 -3.04 -6.24
CA MET A 14 -5.21 -3.43 -6.61
C MET A 14 -5.28 -4.76 -7.35
N ASN A 15 -5.05 -4.75 -8.67
CA ASN A 15 -5.25 -5.93 -9.52
C ASN A 15 -6.66 -6.57 -9.38
N GLY A 16 -7.70 -5.76 -9.15
CA GLY A 16 -9.07 -6.26 -8.94
C GLY A 16 -9.40 -6.59 -7.48
N ILE A 17 -8.41 -6.67 -6.59
CA ILE A 17 -8.61 -6.93 -5.16
C ILE A 17 -8.88 -5.62 -4.43
N LEU A 18 -9.93 -5.57 -3.61
CA LEU A 18 -10.24 -4.41 -2.78
C LEU A 18 -9.27 -4.33 -1.61
N ALA A 19 -8.68 -3.15 -1.40
CA ALA A 19 -7.78 -2.90 -0.29
C ALA A 19 -7.93 -1.47 0.24
N GLU A 20 -7.66 -1.30 1.54
CA GLU A 20 -7.64 -0.01 2.21
C GLU A 20 -6.21 0.40 2.54
N TYR A 21 -5.84 1.64 2.21
CA TYR A 21 -4.53 2.18 2.58
C TYR A 21 -4.47 2.49 4.08
N GLN A 22 -3.55 1.82 4.78
CA GLN A 22 -3.37 1.91 6.23
C GLN A 22 -2.32 2.96 6.64
N GLY A 23 -1.72 3.67 5.69
CA GLY A 23 -0.66 4.64 5.94
C GLY A 23 0.75 4.06 5.86
N ILE A 24 1.72 4.84 6.34
CA ILE A 24 3.10 4.39 6.53
C ILE A 24 3.20 3.72 7.90
N GLN A 25 3.68 2.47 7.94
CA GLN A 25 3.85 1.74 9.19
C GLN A 25 5.26 1.14 9.29
N LYS A 26 5.71 0.99 10.54
CA LYS A 26 6.98 0.35 10.85
C LYS A 26 6.77 -1.15 11.03
N ILE A 27 7.23 -1.94 10.06
CA ILE A 27 7.12 -3.41 10.07
C ILE A 27 8.44 -4.05 10.47
N LYS A 28 8.37 -5.21 11.15
CA LYS A 28 9.54 -6.01 11.50
C LYS A 28 9.76 -7.06 10.41
N ILE A 29 10.91 -7.00 9.72
CA ILE A 29 11.34 -8.00 8.77
C ILE A 29 12.38 -8.91 9.47
N PRO A 30 12.16 -10.24 9.50
CA PRO A 30 13.14 -11.18 10.05
C PRO A 30 14.53 -10.97 9.45
N ASN A 31 15.57 -11.01 10.28
CA ASN A 31 16.98 -10.85 9.88
C ASN A 31 17.37 -9.50 9.25
N PHE A 32 16.46 -8.52 9.17
CA PHE A 32 16.73 -7.19 8.62
C PHE A 32 16.42 -6.06 9.63
N GLY A 33 15.45 -6.27 10.52
CA GLY A 33 15.07 -5.29 11.55
C GLY A 33 13.75 -4.58 11.25
N LYS A 34 13.59 -3.34 11.74
CA LYS A 34 12.36 -2.55 11.57
C LYS A 34 12.51 -1.58 10.41
N VAL A 35 11.59 -1.63 9.44
CA VAL A 35 11.56 -0.72 8.28
C VAL A 35 10.20 -0.07 8.11
N GLU A 36 10.19 1.12 7.53
CA GLU A 36 8.95 1.81 7.18
C GLU A 36 8.47 1.38 5.79
N LYS A 37 7.19 1.05 5.68
CA LYS A 37 6.53 0.67 4.43
C LYS A 37 5.21 1.41 4.30
N ARG A 38 4.79 1.65 3.06
CA ARG A 38 3.39 1.95 2.73
C ARG A 38 2.60 0.66 2.83
N VAL A 39 1.55 0.66 3.62
CA VAL A 39 0.77 -0.54 3.93
C VAL A 39 -0.62 -0.41 3.37
N PHE A 40 -1.04 -1.42 2.62
CA PHE A 40 -2.43 -1.64 2.24
C PHE A 40 -2.91 -2.92 2.92
N ARG A 41 -4.18 -2.97 3.32
CA ARG A 41 -4.82 -4.16 3.87
C ARG A 41 -5.95 -4.57 2.95
N THR A 42 -5.96 -5.81 2.47
CA THR A 42 -7.01 -6.32 1.60
C THR A 42 -8.29 -6.53 2.39
N ASP A 43 -9.43 -6.12 1.84
CA ASP A 43 -10.73 -6.23 2.50
C ASP A 43 -11.18 -7.70 2.63
N GLU A 44 -10.86 -8.55 1.65
CA GLU A 44 -11.34 -9.94 1.59
C GLU A 44 -10.59 -10.89 2.54
N THR A 45 -9.26 -10.93 2.46
CA THR A 45 -8.44 -11.88 3.25
C THR A 45 -7.84 -11.25 4.51
N GLY A 46 -7.88 -9.91 4.62
CA GLY A 46 -7.20 -9.18 5.68
C GLY A 46 -5.68 -9.14 5.56
N ASP A 47 -5.12 -9.64 4.45
CA ASP A 47 -3.69 -9.66 4.17
C ASP A 47 -3.11 -8.25 4.01
N TYR A 48 -1.80 -8.14 4.27
CA TYR A 48 -1.07 -6.89 4.12
C TYR A 48 -0.21 -6.89 2.86
N LEU A 49 -0.34 -5.81 2.08
CA LEU A 49 0.50 -5.52 0.92
C LEU A 49 1.44 -4.35 1.26
N TYR A 50 2.72 -4.51 0.94
CA TYR A 50 3.78 -3.59 1.35
C TYR A 50 4.49 -2.96 0.15
N TYR A 51 4.60 -1.63 0.15
CA TYR A 51 5.38 -0.86 -0.83
C TYR A 51 6.49 -0.10 -0.12
N ASN A 52 7.62 0.12 -0.82
CA ASN A 52 8.68 0.96 -0.28
C ASN A 52 8.24 2.43 -0.26
N LEU A 53 8.84 3.22 0.62
CA LEU A 53 8.63 4.67 0.61
C LEU A 53 9.06 5.30 -0.73
N THR A 54 10.13 4.79 -1.33
CA THR A 54 10.67 5.22 -2.62
C THR A 54 9.71 4.96 -3.79
N ASP A 55 8.81 3.98 -3.66
CA ASP A 55 7.77 3.73 -4.67
C ASP A 55 6.68 4.81 -4.68
N GLY A 56 6.70 5.75 -3.72
CA GLY A 56 5.71 6.83 -3.61
C GLY A 56 5.63 7.72 -4.86
N SER A 57 6.69 7.83 -5.67
CA SER A 57 6.71 8.59 -6.91
C SER A 57 5.98 7.90 -8.07
N LYS A 58 5.79 6.58 -7.98
CA LYS A 58 5.13 5.79 -9.02
C LYS A 58 3.64 6.11 -9.08
N THR A 59 3.09 6.00 -10.29
CA THR A 59 1.67 6.27 -10.53
C THR A 59 0.80 5.09 -10.06
N LEU A 60 -0.43 5.36 -9.63
CA LEU A 60 -1.37 4.28 -9.33
C LEU A 60 -1.59 3.37 -10.54
N LYS A 61 -1.67 3.95 -11.74
CA LYS A 61 -1.83 3.22 -13.01
C LYS A 61 -0.68 2.25 -13.28
N SER A 62 0.58 2.67 -13.07
CA SER A 62 1.75 1.80 -13.28
C SER A 62 1.77 0.61 -12.32
N GLU A 63 1.25 0.80 -11.11
CA GLU A 63 1.14 -0.26 -10.09
C GLU A 63 -0.19 -1.05 -10.19
N LYS A 64 -0.97 -0.83 -11.26
CA LYS A 64 -2.29 -1.44 -11.49
C LYS A 64 -3.27 -1.22 -10.31
N ILE A 65 -3.18 -0.04 -9.70
CA ILE A 65 -4.05 0.43 -8.62
C ILE A 65 -5.08 1.41 -9.21
N LYS A 66 -6.34 1.23 -8.84
CA LYS A 66 -7.46 2.13 -9.17
C LYS A 66 -8.05 2.68 -7.87
N LEU A 67 -8.43 3.95 -7.87
CA LEU A 67 -9.25 4.49 -6.79
C LEU A 67 -10.68 3.97 -6.92
N LEU A 68 -11.37 3.88 -5.79
CA LEU A 68 -12.78 3.55 -5.69
C LEU A 68 -13.57 4.78 -5.22
#